data_AF-A0A7R9WH56-F1
#
_entry.id   AF-A0A7R9WH56-F1
#
_cell.length_a   1.000
_cell.length_b   1.000
_cell.length_c   1.000
_cell.angle_alpha   90.00
_cell.angle_beta   90.00
_cell.angle_gamma   90.00
#
_symmetry.space_group_name_H-M   'P 1'
#
loop_
_entity.id
_entity.type
_entity.pdbx_description
1 polymer ?
#
loop_
_entity_poly.entity_id
_entity_poly.type
_entity_poly.pdbx_seq_one_letter_code
_entity_poly.pdbx_strand_id
1 'polypeptide(L)'
;RDIMGGYLEKDKASAANALVADRVLEALADASAPLDGKTLNMIMNAYLAGERPEGAIRAFEAATGLMGDGSAGSSSVVIEGKKNAGSHLPSDVSSLSLFAATALLRAHAKNGDNV
;
A
#
# COMPACT_ATOMS: atom_id res chain seq x y z
N ARG A 1 23.97 -26.64 -1.79
CA ARG A 1 23.41 -25.33 -1.35
C ARG A 1 22.11 -25.65 -0.63
N ASP A 2 22.01 -25.29 0.64
CA ASP A 2 20.83 -25.57 1.46
C ASP A 2 19.65 -24.72 0.96
N ILE A 3 18.64 -25.40 0.41
CA ILE A 3 17.50 -24.77 -0.25
C ILE A 3 16.50 -24.27 0.80
N MET A 4 16.40 -24.96 1.95
CA MET A 4 15.52 -24.62 3.06
C MET A 4 15.92 -23.30 3.74
N GLY A 5 17.23 -23.09 3.96
CA GLY A 5 17.73 -21.81 4.47
C GLY A 5 17.42 -20.62 3.55
N GLY A 6 17.39 -20.84 2.23
CA GLY A 6 17.01 -19.81 1.26
C GLY A 6 15.54 -19.42 1.31
N TYR A 7 14.64 -20.36 1.58
CA TYR A 7 13.20 -20.07 1.72
C TYR A 7 12.89 -19.26 2.98
N LEU A 8 13.50 -19.63 4.12
CA LEU A 8 13.29 -18.93 5.39
C LEU A 8 13.73 -17.46 5.35
N GLU A 9 14.83 -17.16 4.66
CA GLU A 9 15.31 -15.77 4.51
C GLU A 9 14.41 -14.95 3.58
N LYS A 10 13.83 -15.58 2.54
CA LYS A 10 12.88 -14.91 1.64
C LYS A 10 11.59 -14.53 2.37
N ASP A 11 11.07 -15.40 3.23
CA ASP A 11 9.84 -15.15 3.98
C ASP A 11 10.01 -14.03 5.00
N LYS A 12 11.16 -13.97 5.67
CA LYS A 12 11.50 -12.85 6.57
C LYS A 12 11.60 -11.51 5.83
N ALA A 13 12.26 -11.50 4.67
CA ALA A 13 12.40 -10.29 3.86
C ALA A 13 11.03 -9.80 3.35
N SER A 14 10.17 -10.72 2.93
CA SER A 14 8.79 -10.44 2.52
C SER A 14 8.00 -9.77 3.65
N ALA A 15 8.00 -10.38 4.84
CA ALA A 15 7.32 -9.81 6.01
C ALA A 15 7.89 -8.44 6.41
N ALA A 16 9.21 -8.24 6.32
CA ALA A 16 9.86 -6.97 6.63
C ALA A 16 9.40 -5.85 5.68
N ASN A 17 9.24 -6.13 4.39
CA ASN A 17 8.80 -5.12 3.41
C ASN A 17 7.40 -4.59 3.73
N ALA A 18 6.45 -5.48 4.01
CA ALA A 18 5.09 -5.08 4.38
C ALA A 18 5.06 -4.30 5.69
N LEU A 19 5.88 -4.68 6.67
CA LEU A 19 5.98 -3.97 7.94
C LEU A 19 6.54 -2.56 7.75
N VAL A 20 7.56 -2.38 6.90
CA VAL A 20 8.10 -1.04 6.58
C VAL A 20 7.02 -0.19 5.91
N ALA A 21 6.25 -0.74 4.98
CA ALA A 21 5.13 -0.04 4.35
C ALA A 21 4.09 0.44 5.38
N ASP A 22 3.71 -0.43 6.33
CA ASP A 22 2.81 -0.06 7.44
C ASP A 22 3.39 1.10 8.25
N ARG A 23 4.68 1.07 8.58
CA ARG A 23 5.33 2.14 9.37
C ARG A 23 5.40 3.47 8.64
N VAL A 24 5.62 3.47 7.33
CA VAL A 24 5.61 4.70 6.54
C VAL A 24 4.20 5.29 6.50
N LEU A 25 3.18 4.47 6.26
CA LEU A 25 1.78 4.92 6.26
C LEU A 25 1.34 5.44 7.64
N GLU A 26 1.72 4.75 8.73
CA GLU A 26 1.47 5.21 10.10
C GLU A 26 2.14 6.56 10.38
N ALA A 27 3.39 6.75 9.96
CA ALA A 27 4.12 8.00 10.20
C ALA A 27 3.53 9.17 9.42
N LEU A 28 3.09 8.93 8.18
CA LEU A 28 2.42 9.94 7.36
C LEU A 28 1.02 10.26 7.90
N ALA A 29 0.28 9.25 8.35
CA ALA A 29 -1.00 9.43 9.00
C ALA A 29 -0.88 10.22 10.31
N ASP A 30 0.11 9.90 11.15
CA ASP A 30 0.44 10.65 12.37
C ASP A 30 0.73 12.14 12.07
N ALA A 31 1.38 12.41 10.93
CA ALA A 31 1.70 13.75 10.48
C ALA A 31 0.56 14.44 9.71
N SER A 32 -0.55 13.73 9.44
CA SER A 32 -1.60 14.15 8.51
C SER A 32 -1.03 14.66 7.18
N ALA A 33 0.00 13.99 6.66
CA ALA A 33 0.70 14.38 5.45
C ALA A 33 0.23 13.55 4.25
N PRO A 34 -0.17 14.18 3.13
CA PRO A 34 -0.56 13.44 1.93
C PRO A 34 0.66 12.73 1.31
N LEU A 35 0.38 11.72 0.49
CA LEU A 35 1.37 11.03 -0.32
C LEU A 35 1.55 11.73 -1.67
N ASP A 36 2.75 11.67 -2.23
CA ASP A 36 2.91 11.86 -3.66
C ASP A 36 2.83 10.51 -4.39
N GLY A 37 2.62 10.53 -5.71
CA GLY A 37 2.47 9.30 -6.49
C GLY A 37 3.70 8.39 -6.49
N LYS A 38 4.91 8.94 -6.27
CA LYS A 38 6.15 8.14 -6.19
C LYS A 38 6.24 7.37 -4.89
N THR A 39 5.94 8.04 -3.78
CA THR A 39 5.92 7.45 -2.43
C THR A 39 4.81 6.42 -2.34
N LEU A 40 3.61 6.72 -2.86
CA LEU A 40 2.53 5.74 -2.95
C LEU A 40 2.96 4.50 -3.75
N ASN A 41 3.57 4.68 -4.93
CA ASN A 41 4.07 3.54 -5.70
C ASN A 41 5.12 2.73 -4.92
N MET A 42 6.03 3.38 -4.20
CA MET A 42 7.03 2.68 -3.37
C MET A 42 6.37 1.81 -2.29
N ILE A 43 5.40 2.37 -1.57
CA ILE A 43 4.64 1.68 -0.53
C ILE A 43 3.87 0.48 -1.10
N MET A 44 3.16 0.68 -2.22
CA MET A 44 2.44 -0.40 -2.89
C MET A 44 3.39 -1.53 -3.32
N ASN A 45 4.55 -1.20 -3.88
CA ASN A 45 5.55 -2.21 -4.25
C ASN A 45 6.11 -2.96 -3.04
N ALA A 46 6.29 -2.29 -1.90
CA ALA A 46 6.72 -2.94 -0.67
C ALA A 46 5.69 -3.97 -0.17
N TYR A 47 4.40 -3.65 -0.24
CA TYR A 47 3.34 -4.62 0.03
C TYR A 47 3.32 -5.79 -0.96
N LEU A 48 3.49 -5.52 -2.26
CA LEU A 48 3.53 -6.57 -3.29
C LEU A 48 4.75 -7.49 -3.15
N ALA A 49 5.91 -6.93 -2.78
CA ALA A 49 7.11 -7.70 -2.46
C ALA A 49 6.96 -8.48 -1.15
N GLY A 50 6.06 -8.02 -0.27
CA GLY A 50 5.63 -8.70 0.94
C GLY A 50 4.53 -9.75 0.74
N GLU A 51 4.16 -10.05 -0.51
CA GLU A 51 3.03 -10.94 -0.86
C GLU A 51 1.72 -10.56 -0.13
N ARG A 52 1.48 -9.26 0.02
CA ARG A 52 0.26 -8.67 0.63
C ARG A 52 -0.44 -7.72 -0.35
N PRO A 53 -0.99 -8.22 -1.46
CA PRO A 53 -1.63 -7.38 -2.48
C PRO A 53 -2.76 -6.51 -1.93
N GLU A 54 -3.51 -6.98 -0.93
CA GLU A 54 -4.60 -6.24 -0.29
C GLU A 54 -4.09 -4.99 0.43
N GLY A 55 -2.87 -5.05 0.97
CA GLY A 55 -2.19 -3.89 1.56
C GLY A 55 -1.89 -2.82 0.51
N ALA A 56 -1.49 -3.22 -0.69
CA ALA A 56 -1.25 -2.29 -1.79
C ALA A 56 -2.56 -1.63 -2.28
N ILE A 57 -3.64 -2.41 -2.40
CA ILE A 57 -4.98 -1.89 -2.77
C ILE A 57 -5.45 -0.89 -1.70
N ARG A 58 -5.41 -1.27 -0.42
CA ARG A 58 -5.80 -0.41 0.70
C ARG A 58 -4.99 0.90 0.73
N ALA A 59 -3.69 0.83 0.48
CA ALA A 59 -2.82 2.02 0.43
C ALA A 59 -3.20 2.95 -0.73
N PHE A 60 -3.50 2.40 -1.91
CA PHE A 60 -3.99 3.17 -3.05
C PHE A 60 -5.30 3.89 -2.72
N GLU A 61 -6.26 3.16 -2.16
CA GLU A 61 -7.58 3.67 -1.81
C GLU A 61 -7.51 4.78 -0.77
N ALA A 62 -6.73 4.57 0.30
CA ALA A 62 -6.53 5.58 1.34
C ALA A 62 -5.85 6.85 0.80
N ALA A 63 -4.81 6.67 -0.03
CA ALA A 63 -4.01 7.78 -0.52
C ALA A 63 -4.72 8.61 -1.60
N THR A 64 -5.53 7.98 -2.45
CA THR A 64 -6.19 8.67 -3.58
C THR A 64 -7.64 9.03 -3.30
N GLY A 65 -8.29 8.34 -2.36
CA GLY A 65 -9.74 8.41 -2.15
C GLY A 65 -10.56 7.75 -3.26
N LEU A 66 -9.93 7.03 -4.19
CA LEU A 66 -10.61 6.33 -5.29
C LEU A 66 -10.79 4.85 -4.94
N MET A 67 -11.80 4.22 -5.53
CA MET A 67 -12.02 2.77 -5.43
C MET A 67 -10.91 2.02 -6.17
N GLY A 68 -10.28 1.05 -5.50
CA GLY A 68 -9.16 0.29 -6.06
C GLY A 68 -9.57 -0.70 -7.14
N ASP A 69 -10.85 -1.08 -7.20
CA ASP A 69 -11.44 -1.97 -8.20
C ASP A 69 -11.91 -1.23 -9.47
N GLY A 70 -11.77 0.10 -9.52
CA GLY A 70 -12.22 0.92 -10.63
C GLY A 70 -13.73 1.17 -10.69
N SER A 71 -14.48 0.75 -9.66
CA SER A 71 -15.90 1.07 -9.54
C SER A 71 -16.13 2.58 -9.37
N ALA A 72 -17.30 3.05 -9.80
CA ALA A 72 -17.68 4.44 -9.63
C ALA A 72 -17.93 4.74 -8.14
N GLY A 73 -17.19 5.68 -7.58
CA GLY A 73 -17.35 6.10 -6.19
C GLY A 73 -16.05 6.64 -5.59
N SER A 74 -16.13 7.03 -4.32
CA SER A 74 -14.97 7.37 -3.51
C SER A 74 -14.77 6.28 -2.47
N SER A 75 -13.51 5.91 -2.22
CA SER A 75 -13.19 4.96 -1.17
C SER A 75 -13.41 5.57 0.21
N SER A 76 -13.91 4.76 1.13
CA SER A 76 -14.04 5.08 2.56
C SER A 76 -12.86 4.57 3.39
N VAL A 77 -11.82 4.01 2.75
CA VAL A 77 -10.65 3.51 3.46
C VAL A 77 -9.89 4.66 4.11
N VAL A 78 -9.73 4.56 5.43
CA VAL A 78 -8.95 5.50 6.23
C VAL A 78 -7.78 4.75 6.87
N ILE A 79 -6.61 5.41 6.89
CA ILE A 79 -5.45 4.99 7.66
C ILE A 79 -5.24 6.02 8.75
N GLU A 80 -5.55 5.63 9.99
CA GLU A 80 -5.40 6.48 11.17
C GLU A 80 -3.95 6.47 11.67
N GLY A 81 -3.50 7.62 12.16
CA GLY A 81 -2.28 7.72 12.94
C GLY A 81 -2.47 7.11 14.33
N LYS A 82 -1.37 6.65 14.94
CA LYS A 82 -1.37 6.02 16.26
C LYS A 82 -1.01 6.97 17.40
N LYS A 83 -0.31 8.07 17.11
CA LYS A 83 0.24 8.99 18.12
C LYS A 83 -0.64 10.20 18.34
N ASN A 84 -1.28 10.70 17.29
CA ASN A 84 -2.08 11.91 17.34
C ASN A 84 -3.56 11.57 17.14
N ALA A 85 -4.39 11.78 18.16
CA ALA A 85 -5.82 11.49 18.07
C ALA A 85 -6.47 12.28 16.93
N GLY A 86 -7.20 11.59 16.05
CA GLY A 86 -7.84 12.18 14.86
C GLY A 86 -6.91 12.41 13.65
N SER A 87 -5.60 12.14 13.80
CA SER A 87 -4.68 12.16 12.66
C SER A 87 -4.96 10.97 11.73
N HIS A 88 -4.86 11.24 10.43
CA HIS A 88 -5.12 10.25 9.39
C HIS A 88 -4.37 10.64 8.13
N LEU A 89 -4.10 9.67 7.27
CA LEU A 89 -3.57 9.90 5.95
C LEU A 89 -4.62 10.68 5.12
N PRO A 90 -4.36 11.94 4.71
CA PRO A 90 -5.27 12.67 3.86
C PRO A 90 -5.30 12.04 2.47
N SER A 91 -6.50 11.88 1.90
CA SER A 91 -6.64 11.49 0.51
C SER A 91 -6.32 12.68 -0.40
N ASP A 92 -5.51 12.43 -1.43
CA ASP A 92 -5.18 13.39 -2.48
C ASP A 92 -5.12 12.66 -3.82
N VAL A 93 -6.05 13.01 -4.72
CA VAL A 93 -6.11 12.44 -6.08
C VAL A 93 -4.85 12.71 -6.88
N SER A 94 -4.05 13.73 -6.54
CA SER A 94 -2.75 14.00 -7.17
C SER A 94 -1.74 12.87 -6.96
N SER A 95 -1.96 12.00 -5.96
CA SER A 95 -1.21 10.76 -5.75
C SER A 95 -1.42 9.74 -6.87
N LEU A 96 -2.52 9.85 -7.63
CA LEU A 96 -2.78 8.99 -8.77
C LEU A 96 -1.73 9.26 -9.85
N SER A 97 -0.92 8.23 -10.12
CA SER A 97 0.09 8.25 -11.16
C SER A 97 0.06 6.96 -11.95
N LEU A 98 0.65 6.97 -13.15
CA LEU A 98 0.81 5.77 -13.96
C LEU A 98 1.49 4.64 -13.16
N PHE A 99 2.48 4.97 -12.34
CA PHE A 99 3.17 3.99 -11.50
C PHE A 99 2.24 3.37 -10.45
N ALA A 100 1.48 4.19 -9.72
CA ALA A 100 0.49 3.70 -8.76
C ALA A 100 -0.59 2.83 -9.43
N ALA A 101 -1.09 3.22 -10.60
CA ALA A 101 -2.05 2.42 -11.37
C ALA A 101 -1.47 1.06 -11.81
N THR A 102 -0.22 1.02 -12.28
CA THR A 102 0.43 -0.27 -12.63
C THR A 102 0.71 -1.13 -11.39
N ALA A 103 0.95 -0.54 -10.22
CA ALA A 103 1.06 -1.27 -8.97
C ALA A 103 -0.30 -1.84 -8.54
N LEU A 104 -1.39 -1.08 -8.71
CA LEU A 104 -2.74 -1.53 -8.42
C LEU A 104 -3.14 -2.74 -9.28
N LEU A 105 -2.88 -2.68 -10.60
CA LEU A 105 -3.14 -3.81 -11.50
C LEU A 105 -2.35 -5.06 -11.10
N ARG A 106 -1.08 -4.91 -10.69
CA ARG A 106 -0.28 -6.03 -10.18
C ARG A 106 -0.82 -6.57 -8.86
N ALA A 107 -1.39 -5.71 -8.02
CA ALA A 107 -2.01 -6.13 -6.77
C ALA A 107 -3.20 -7.05 -7.02
N HIS A 108 -4.14 -6.62 -7.86
CA HIS A 108 -5.28 -7.45 -8.24
C HIS A 108 -4.88 -8.77 -8.89
N ALA A 109 -3.93 -8.73 -9.84
CA ALA A 109 -3.44 -9.96 -10.48
C ALA A 109 -2.81 -10.94 -9.47
N LYS A 110 -2.09 -10.44 -8.45
CA LYS A 110 -1.55 -11.27 -7.35
C LYS A 110 -2.63 -11.75 -6.39
N ASN A 111 -3.70 -10.98 -6.21
CA ASN A 111 -4.84 -11.34 -5.38
C ASN A 111 -5.74 -12.41 -6.05
N GLY A 112 -5.55 -12.66 -7.35
CA GLY A 112 -6.40 -13.56 -8.14
C GLY A 112 -7.67 -12.89 -8.64
N ASP A 113 -7.76 -11.56 -8.51
CA ASP A 113 -8.88 -10.76 -8.98
C ASP A 113 -8.72 -10.47 -10.47
N ASN A 114 -9.70 -10.88 -11.28
CA ASN A 114 -9.79 -10.48 -12.68
C ASN A 114 -10.52 -9.13 -12.73
N VAL A 115 -9.76 -8.04 -12.67
CA VAL A 115 -10.26 -6.67 -12.92
C VAL A 115 -10.72 -6.52 -14.38
#